data_AF-A0A183K0R4-F1
#
_entry.id   AF-A0A183K0R4-F1
#
_cell.length_a   1.000
_cell.length_b   1.000
_cell.length_c   1.000
_cell.angle_alpha   90.00
_cell.angle_beta   90.00
_cell.angle_gamma   90.00
#
_symmetry.space_group_name_H-M   'P 1'
#
loop_
_entity.id
_entity.type
_entity.pdbx_description
1 polymer ?
#
loop_
_entity_poly.entity_id
_entity_poly.type
_entity_poly.pdbx_seq_one_letter_code
_entity_poly.pdbx_strand_id
1 'polypeptide(L)'
;MKLELKNYWTTGETALQRFNTASLRDASKINQVKIALNNRLEALQDLLKEEETTMEDNWKDIKEALTSTCQEVLGLNKHHHKEWISIEPLDKIKERKNKKAAINNSRTRAEKVQAQAEYIEANKQVKRSIRTDKKKYVEELATTAEKAAREGNMKQLYDTTKKLARKYSKPERPVKDKEGRPITEIQEQRN
;
A
#
# COMPACT_ATOMS: atom_id res chain seq x y z
N MET A 1 -10.04 -3.65 48.21
CA MET A 1 -10.68 -4.08 46.95
C MET A 1 -9.75 -3.71 45.80
N LYS A 2 -9.34 -4.66 44.96
CA LYS A 2 -8.45 -4.42 43.82
C LYS A 2 -9.33 -4.34 42.58
N LEU A 3 -9.55 -3.13 42.07
CA LEU A 3 -10.33 -2.90 40.85
C LEU A 3 -9.44 -3.23 39.65
N GLU A 4 -9.65 -4.40 39.05
CA GLU A 4 -9.00 -4.77 37.80
C GLU A 4 -9.81 -4.21 36.63
N LEU A 5 -9.29 -3.14 36.02
CA LEU A 5 -9.84 -2.57 34.79
C LEU A 5 -9.61 -3.55 33.64
N LYS A 6 -10.72 -4.11 33.13
CA LYS A 6 -10.72 -4.96 31.94
C LYS A 6 -10.66 -4.04 30.71
N ASN A 7 -9.50 -3.99 30.06
CA ASN A 7 -9.32 -3.21 28.83
C ASN A 7 -10.14 -3.85 27.70
N TYR A 8 -11.25 -3.20 27.34
CA TYR A 8 -11.96 -3.46 26.09
C TYR A 8 -11.22 -2.72 24.98
N TRP A 9 -10.60 -3.47 24.07
CA TRP A 9 -10.08 -2.90 22.83
C TRP A 9 -11.29 -2.47 21.98
N THR A 10 -11.67 -1.20 22.04
CA THR A 10 -12.51 -0.59 21.00
C THR A 10 -11.71 -0.65 19.71
N THR A 11 -12.18 -1.48 18.78
CA THR A 11 -11.55 -1.62 17.46
C THR A 11 -11.89 -0.37 16.66
N GLY A 12 -11.16 0.72 16.92
CA GLY A 12 -11.23 1.93 16.13
C GLY A 12 -10.71 1.60 14.72
N GLU A 13 -11.62 1.50 13.76
CA GLU A 13 -11.33 1.36 12.33
C GLU A 13 -10.70 2.63 11.71
N THR A 14 -9.91 3.39 12.48
CA THR A 14 -9.13 4.47 11.89
C THR A 14 -7.93 3.85 11.22
N ALA A 15 -8.02 3.62 9.90
CA ALA A 15 -6.85 3.31 9.10
C ALA A 15 -5.81 4.40 9.36
N LEU A 16 -4.71 4.05 10.06
CA LEU A 16 -3.59 4.95 10.31
C LEU A 16 -3.09 5.49 8.96
N GLN A 17 -3.52 6.70 8.60
CA GLN A 17 -3.07 7.39 7.42
C GLN A 17 -1.60 7.75 7.64
N ARG A 18 -0.71 7.02 6.96
CA ARG A 18 0.72 7.30 7.00
C ARG A 18 1.02 8.33 5.91
N PHE A 19 1.61 9.45 6.29
CA PHE A 19 2.11 10.44 5.34
C PHE A 19 3.45 10.02 4.73
N ASN A 20 3.78 10.55 3.55
CA ASN A 20 5.06 10.30 2.91
C ASN A 20 6.19 11.08 3.59
N THR A 21 6.88 10.43 4.54
CA THR A 21 8.00 11.04 5.26
C THR A 21 9.27 11.19 4.41
N ALA A 22 9.36 10.53 3.26
CA ALA A 22 10.52 10.70 2.36
C ALA A 22 10.59 12.11 1.78
N SER A 23 9.43 12.76 1.60
CA SER A 23 9.34 14.15 1.14
C SER A 23 9.95 15.16 2.12
N LEU A 24 10.06 14.81 3.41
CA LEU A 24 10.68 15.65 4.43
C LEU A 24 12.22 15.61 4.40
N ARG A 25 12.83 14.89 3.45
CA ARG A 25 14.28 15.00 3.21
C ARG A 25 14.65 16.28 2.46
N ASP A 26 13.69 16.91 1.78
CA ASP A 26 13.88 18.16 1.07
C ASP A 26 13.56 19.35 2.00
N ALA A 27 14.56 20.20 2.23
CA ALA A 27 14.44 21.40 3.07
C ALA A 27 13.37 22.37 2.55
N SER A 28 13.18 22.47 1.23
CA SER A 28 12.11 23.28 0.63
C SER A 28 10.74 22.78 1.07
N LYS A 29 10.56 21.45 1.10
CA LYS A 29 9.29 20.84 1.46
C LYS A 29 8.97 20.92 2.94
N ILE A 30 9.99 20.85 3.80
CA ILE A 30 9.85 21.14 5.25
C ILE A 30 9.33 22.57 5.47
N ASN A 31 9.91 23.55 4.77
CA ASN A 31 9.49 24.95 4.91
C ASN A 31 8.06 25.17 4.41
N GLN A 32 7.66 24.51 3.33
CA GLN A 32 6.27 24.56 2.85
C GLN A 32 5.28 24.01 3.88
N VAL A 33 5.60 22.90 4.56
CA VAL A 33 4.75 22.37 5.64
C VAL A 33 4.63 23.39 6.78
N LYS A 34 5.75 24.00 7.19
CA LYS A 34 5.76 24.99 8.28
C LYS A 34 4.89 26.20 7.94
N ILE A 35 5.03 26.77 6.75
CA ILE A 35 4.27 27.95 6.32
C ILE A 35 2.78 27.62 6.23
N ALA A 36 2.42 26.53 5.54
CA ALA A 36 1.02 26.13 5.39
C ALA A 36 0.34 25.84 6.73
N LEU A 37 1.07 25.22 7.66
CA LEU A 37 0.56 24.91 8.99
C LEU A 37 0.35 26.19 9.82
N ASN A 38 1.33 27.08 9.82
CA ASN A 38 1.24 28.34 10.57
C ASN A 38 0.05 29.18 10.08
N ASN A 39 -0.12 29.33 8.77
CA ASN A 39 -1.22 30.09 8.18
C ASN A 39 -2.59 29.50 8.60
N ARG A 40 -2.72 28.18 8.65
CA ARG A 40 -3.97 27.51 9.05
C ARG A 40 -4.24 27.61 10.55
N LEU A 41 -3.21 27.49 11.38
CA LEU A 41 -3.36 27.64 12.82
C LEU A 41 -3.68 29.08 13.22
N GLU A 42 -3.13 30.07 12.51
CA GLU A 42 -3.46 31.49 12.70
C GLU A 42 -4.92 31.75 12.36
N ALA A 43 -5.40 31.27 11.20
CA ALA A 43 -6.81 31.37 10.81
C ALA A 43 -7.75 30.67 11.82
N LEU A 44 -7.36 29.49 12.32
CA LEU A 44 -8.12 28.81 13.38
C LEU A 44 -8.12 29.59 14.69
N GLN A 45 -6.99 30.19 15.08
CA GLN A 45 -6.90 30.96 16.30
C GLN A 45 -7.81 32.20 16.28
N ASP A 46 -7.96 32.83 15.12
CA ASP A 46 -8.88 33.96 14.96
C ASP A 46 -10.36 33.53 15.03
N LEU A 47 -10.72 32.39 14.41
CA LEU A 47 -12.05 31.80 14.54
C LEU A 47 -12.39 31.43 16.00
N LEU A 48 -11.43 30.86 16.73
CA LEU A 48 -11.59 30.48 18.14
C LEU A 48 -11.76 31.68 19.08
N LYS A 49 -11.37 32.90 18.69
CA LYS A 49 -11.63 34.12 19.46
C LYS A 49 -13.06 34.64 19.27
N GLU A 50 -13.72 34.27 18.17
CA GLU A 50 -15.06 34.74 17.82
C GLU A 50 -16.18 33.75 18.23
N GLU A 51 -15.88 32.46 18.36
CA GLU A 51 -16.87 31.40 18.55
C GLU A 51 -16.73 30.69 19.91
N GLU A 52 -17.85 30.56 20.65
CA GLU A 52 -17.91 29.91 21.97
C GLU A 52 -17.91 28.37 21.81
N THR A 53 -16.73 27.84 21.48
CA THR A 53 -16.51 26.43 21.15
C THR A 53 -16.10 25.60 22.37
N THR A 54 -16.48 24.33 22.41
CA THR A 54 -16.06 23.44 23.48
C THR A 54 -14.60 23.04 23.31
N MET A 55 -13.90 22.73 24.40
CA MET A 55 -12.50 22.28 24.35
C MET A 55 -12.30 21.03 23.48
N GLU A 56 -13.34 20.19 23.38
CA GLU A 56 -13.34 18.98 22.57
C GLU A 56 -13.41 19.28 21.07
N ASP A 57 -14.24 20.26 20.70
CA ASP A 57 -14.34 20.76 19.32
C ASP A 57 -13.03 21.42 18.89
N ASN A 58 -12.42 22.23 19.75
CA ASN A 58 -11.14 22.90 19.47
C ASN A 58 -10.02 21.89 19.22
N TRP A 59 -9.99 20.82 20.01
CA TRP A 59 -9.02 19.74 19.82
C TRP A 59 -9.26 18.95 18.53
N LYS A 60 -10.51 18.84 18.08
CA LYS A 60 -10.85 18.22 16.81
C LYS A 60 -10.40 19.09 15.62
N ASP A 61 -10.66 20.38 15.67
CA ASP A 61 -10.30 21.33 14.60
C ASP A 61 -8.78 21.45 14.43
N ILE A 62 -8.03 21.48 15.54
CA ILE A 62 -6.56 21.47 15.50
C ILE A 62 -6.04 20.18 14.84
N LYS A 63 -6.60 19.01 15.19
CA LYS A 63 -6.23 17.74 14.55
C LYS A 63 -6.56 17.75 13.07
N GLU A 64 -7.70 18.31 12.69
CA GLU A 64 -8.13 18.40 11.30
C GLU A 64 -7.23 19.32 10.48
N ALA A 65 -6.86 20.49 11.01
CA ALA A 65 -5.90 21.40 10.37
C ALA A 65 -4.50 20.77 10.23
N LEU A 66 -4.01 20.08 11.25
CA LEU A 66 -2.74 19.34 11.17
C LEU A 66 -2.81 18.24 10.09
N THR A 67 -3.86 17.42 10.11
CA THR A 67 -4.03 16.28 9.21
C THR A 67 -4.19 16.72 7.76
N SER A 68 -5.03 17.73 7.51
CA SER A 68 -5.26 18.28 6.17
C SER A 68 -4.01 18.93 5.57
N THR A 69 -3.22 19.63 6.39
CA THR A 69 -1.96 20.26 5.94
C THR A 69 -0.91 19.23 5.59
N CYS A 70 -0.74 18.21 6.43
CA CYS A 70 0.14 17.10 6.12
C CYS A 70 -0.33 16.36 4.85
N GLN A 71 -1.63 16.15 4.65
CA GLN A 71 -2.16 15.50 3.47
C GLN A 71 -1.92 16.31 2.19
N GLU A 72 -2.08 17.62 2.23
CA GLU A 72 -1.89 18.50 1.07
C GLU A 72 -0.42 18.63 0.66
N VAL A 73 0.48 18.83 1.63
CA VAL A 73 1.90 19.10 1.33
C VAL A 73 2.72 17.83 1.18
N LEU A 74 2.50 16.82 2.03
CA LEU A 74 3.28 15.57 2.03
C LEU A 74 2.63 14.48 1.18
N GLY A 75 1.31 14.52 1.04
CA GLY A 75 0.54 13.43 0.45
C GLY A 75 0.50 12.19 1.35
N LEU A 76 -0.45 11.32 1.06
CA LEU A 76 -0.53 10.00 1.67
C LEU A 76 0.57 9.11 1.12
N ASN A 77 1.19 8.32 2.00
CA ASN A 77 2.17 7.33 1.62
C ASN A 77 1.49 6.29 0.72
N LYS A 78 1.93 6.24 -0.54
CA LYS A 78 1.42 5.25 -1.49
C LYS A 78 2.00 3.90 -1.11
N HIS A 79 1.18 3.07 -0.48
CA HIS A 79 1.47 1.66 -0.39
C HIS A 79 1.43 1.09 -1.81
N HIS A 80 2.60 0.98 -2.43
CA HIS A 80 2.76 0.21 -3.64
C HIS A 80 2.43 -1.25 -3.29
N HIS A 81 1.20 -1.65 -3.57
CA HIS A 81 0.90 -3.06 -3.69
C HIS A 81 1.78 -3.60 -4.81
N LYS A 82 2.21 -4.85 -4.66
CA LYS A 82 2.97 -5.48 -5.74
C LYS A 82 2.11 -5.45 -6.99
N GLU A 83 2.70 -5.15 -8.14
CA GLU A 83 2.01 -5.01 -9.43
C GLU A 83 1.04 -6.16 -9.75
N TRP A 84 1.33 -7.36 -9.22
CA TRP A 84 0.53 -8.55 -9.44
C TRP A 84 -0.69 -8.73 -8.53
N ILE A 85 -0.85 -7.92 -7.48
CA ILE A 85 -1.99 -8.04 -6.54
C ILE A 85 -3.12 -7.15 -7.04
N SER A 86 -4.23 -7.76 -7.46
CA SER A 86 -5.42 -7.01 -7.86
C SER A 86 -6.24 -6.53 -6.64
N ILE A 87 -7.27 -5.74 -6.90
CA ILE A 87 -8.17 -5.19 -5.87
C ILE A 87 -9.07 -6.30 -5.28
N GLU A 88 -9.48 -7.27 -6.08
CA GLU A 88 -10.43 -8.32 -5.69
C GLU A 88 -9.97 -9.17 -4.48
N PRO A 89 -8.70 -9.65 -4.37
CA PRO A 89 -8.22 -10.29 -3.15
C PRO A 89 -8.22 -9.41 -1.91
N LEU A 90 -8.07 -8.08 -2.05
CA LEU A 90 -8.06 -7.16 -0.91
C LEU A 90 -9.44 -7.09 -0.26
N ASP A 91 -10.50 -7.04 -1.07
CA ASP A 91 -11.89 -7.07 -0.59
C ASP A 91 -12.20 -8.39 0.13
N LYS A 92 -11.77 -9.52 -0.45
CA LYS A 92 -11.90 -10.84 0.19
C LYS A 92 -11.12 -10.94 1.51
N ILE A 93 -9.98 -10.25 1.64
CA ILE A 93 -9.24 -10.17 2.91
C ILE A 93 -10.04 -9.38 3.95
N LYS A 94 -10.70 -8.29 3.56
CA LYS A 94 -11.57 -7.52 4.45
C LYS A 94 -12.75 -8.37 4.92
N GLU A 95 -13.42 -9.07 4.02
CA GLU A 95 -14.53 -9.98 4.35
C GLU A 95 -14.08 -11.10 5.32
N ARG A 96 -12.92 -11.71 5.07
CA ARG A 96 -12.34 -12.70 5.99
C ARG A 96 -12.07 -12.12 7.38
N LYS A 97 -11.66 -10.86 7.50
CA LYS A 97 -11.47 -10.19 8.80
C LYS A 97 -12.80 -10.03 9.53
N ASN A 98 -13.87 -9.66 8.84
CA ASN A 98 -15.21 -9.55 9.42
C ASN A 98 -15.69 -10.91 9.97
N LYS A 99 -15.49 -11.98 9.20
CA LYS A 99 -15.78 -13.36 9.64
C LYS A 99 -14.93 -13.77 10.86
N LYS A 100 -13.69 -13.28 10.95
CA LYS A 100 -12.86 -13.49 12.14
C LYS A 100 -13.40 -12.75 13.37
N ALA A 101 -13.93 -11.55 13.20
CA ALA A 101 -14.58 -10.81 14.27
C ALA A 101 -15.85 -11.51 14.77
N ALA A 102 -16.65 -12.10 13.86
CA ALA A 102 -17.82 -12.90 14.23
C ALA A 102 -17.46 -14.09 15.15
N ILE A 103 -16.33 -14.76 14.91
CA ILE A 103 -15.82 -15.82 15.80
C ILE A 103 -15.45 -15.29 17.19
N ASN A 104 -14.86 -14.10 17.27
CA ASN A 104 -14.44 -13.53 18.55
C ASN A 104 -15.65 -13.06 19.38
N ASN A 105 -16.72 -12.63 18.70
CA ASN A 105 -17.94 -12.12 19.31
C ASN A 105 -18.99 -13.21 19.57
N SER A 106 -18.75 -14.47 19.15
CA SER A 106 -19.71 -15.56 19.32
C SER A 106 -20.00 -15.82 20.81
N ARG A 107 -21.28 -15.91 21.18
CA ARG A 107 -21.70 -16.06 22.58
C ARG A 107 -21.96 -17.53 22.94
N THR A 108 -22.43 -18.32 21.98
CA THR A 108 -22.69 -19.75 22.17
C THR A 108 -21.70 -20.64 21.41
N ARG A 109 -21.55 -21.89 21.84
CA ARG A 109 -20.66 -22.86 21.18
C ARG A 109 -21.10 -23.15 19.74
N ALA A 110 -22.41 -23.19 19.49
CA ALA A 110 -22.96 -23.44 18.15
C ALA A 110 -22.64 -22.31 17.17
N GLU A 111 -22.86 -21.05 17.58
CA GLU A 111 -22.48 -19.86 16.80
C GLU A 111 -20.99 -19.86 16.47
N LYS A 112 -20.14 -20.22 17.44
CA LYS A 112 -18.69 -20.27 17.24
C LYS A 112 -18.29 -21.30 16.18
N VAL A 113 -18.93 -22.47 16.17
CA VAL A 113 -18.68 -23.53 15.18
C VAL A 113 -19.09 -23.05 13.78
N GLN A 114 -20.26 -22.41 13.66
CA GLN A 114 -20.74 -21.86 12.40
C GLN A 114 -19.82 -20.75 11.86
N ALA A 115 -19.48 -19.76 12.70
CA ALA A 115 -18.57 -18.68 12.32
C ALA A 115 -17.16 -19.18 11.96
N GLN A 116 -16.69 -20.26 12.61
CA GLN A 116 -15.45 -20.92 12.23
C GLN A 116 -15.51 -21.56 10.84
N ALA A 117 -16.61 -22.24 10.50
CA ALA A 117 -16.80 -22.81 9.17
C ALA A 117 -16.75 -21.73 8.08
N GLU A 118 -17.45 -20.60 8.29
CA GLU A 118 -17.48 -19.47 7.36
C GLU A 118 -16.10 -18.81 7.19
N TYR A 119 -15.35 -18.63 8.28
CA TYR A 119 -13.99 -18.12 8.22
C TYR A 119 -13.05 -19.07 7.46
N ILE A 120 -13.18 -20.38 7.64
CA ILE A 120 -12.37 -21.39 6.93
C ILE A 120 -12.61 -21.26 5.43
N GLU A 121 -13.87 -21.15 4.99
CA GLU A 121 -14.20 -21.03 3.58
C GLU A 121 -13.71 -19.71 2.99
N ALA A 122 -13.94 -18.57 3.67
CA ALA A 122 -13.40 -17.28 3.24
C ALA A 122 -11.86 -17.28 3.15
N ASN A 123 -11.18 -17.94 4.09
CA ASN A 123 -9.72 -18.06 4.07
C ASN A 123 -9.23 -18.93 2.90
N LYS A 124 -9.97 -19.97 2.48
CA LYS A 124 -9.67 -20.73 1.26
C LYS A 124 -9.84 -19.85 0.02
N GLN A 125 -10.91 -19.07 -0.06
CA GLN A 125 -11.17 -18.18 -1.19
C GLN A 125 -10.08 -17.12 -1.35
N VAL A 126 -9.65 -16.48 -0.26
CA VAL A 126 -8.51 -15.54 -0.25
C VAL A 126 -7.23 -16.21 -0.78
N LYS A 127 -6.93 -17.44 -0.32
CA LYS A 127 -5.76 -18.18 -0.81
C LYS A 127 -5.85 -18.52 -2.30
N ARG A 128 -7.05 -18.84 -2.79
CA ARG A 128 -7.29 -19.13 -4.22
C ARG A 128 -7.13 -17.87 -5.07
N SER A 129 -7.76 -16.75 -4.69
CA SER A 129 -7.65 -15.50 -5.47
C SER A 129 -6.21 -15.00 -5.58
N ILE A 130 -5.46 -15.00 -4.47
CA ILE A 130 -4.03 -14.60 -4.49
C ILE A 130 -3.20 -15.50 -5.41
N ARG A 131 -3.51 -16.80 -5.49
CA ARG A 131 -2.82 -17.72 -6.40
C ARG A 131 -3.18 -17.45 -7.86
N THR A 132 -4.47 -17.20 -8.14
CA THR A 132 -4.96 -16.86 -9.47
C THR A 132 -4.32 -15.57 -9.98
N ASP A 133 -4.31 -14.51 -9.18
CA ASP A 133 -3.67 -13.24 -9.50
C ASP A 133 -2.19 -13.40 -9.85
N LYS A 134 -1.47 -14.13 -9.00
CA LYS A 134 -0.05 -14.40 -9.23
C LYS A 134 0.18 -15.20 -10.52
N LYS A 135 -0.67 -16.19 -10.80
CA LYS A 135 -0.59 -16.99 -12.03
C LYS A 135 -0.82 -16.10 -13.25
N LYS A 136 -1.87 -15.29 -13.24
CA LYS A 136 -2.22 -14.35 -14.31
C LYS A 136 -1.07 -13.38 -14.60
N TYR A 137 -0.50 -12.77 -13.56
CA TYR A 137 0.64 -11.86 -13.72
C TYR A 137 1.88 -12.54 -14.34
N VAL A 138 2.18 -13.78 -13.92
CA VAL A 138 3.29 -14.54 -14.50
C VAL A 138 3.02 -14.89 -15.96
N GLU A 139 1.79 -15.25 -16.31
CA GLU A 139 1.38 -15.51 -17.70
C GLU A 139 1.50 -14.24 -18.57
N GLU A 140 1.02 -13.09 -18.09
CA GLU A 140 1.14 -11.80 -18.79
C GLU A 140 2.61 -11.40 -19.05
N LEU A 141 3.48 -11.61 -18.05
CA LEU A 141 4.92 -11.38 -18.22
C LEU A 141 5.53 -12.33 -19.25
N ALA A 142 5.15 -13.62 -19.24
CA ALA A 142 5.64 -14.60 -20.20
C ALA A 142 5.20 -14.26 -21.63
N THR A 143 3.92 -13.88 -21.82
CA THR A 143 3.42 -13.46 -23.15
C THR A 143 4.10 -12.19 -23.65
N THR A 144 4.45 -11.26 -22.74
CA THR A 144 5.18 -10.04 -23.08
C THR A 144 6.61 -10.35 -23.50
N ALA A 145 7.28 -11.26 -22.78
CA ALA A 145 8.62 -11.72 -23.13
C ALA A 145 8.64 -12.42 -24.50
N GLU A 146 7.68 -13.30 -24.76
CA GLU A 146 7.55 -13.97 -26.07
C GLU A 146 7.35 -12.98 -27.21
N LYS A 147 6.49 -11.99 -27.03
CA LYS A 147 6.27 -10.92 -28.02
C LYS A 147 7.55 -10.12 -28.28
N ALA A 148 8.26 -9.71 -27.21
CA ALA A 148 9.52 -8.98 -27.33
C ALA A 148 10.59 -9.79 -28.09
N ALA A 149 10.66 -11.11 -27.87
CA ALA A 149 11.56 -11.99 -28.60
C ALA A 149 11.22 -12.03 -30.10
N ARG A 150 9.94 -12.15 -30.45
CA ARG A 150 9.48 -12.14 -31.87
C ARG A 150 9.76 -10.81 -32.57
N GLU A 151 9.67 -9.69 -31.85
CA GLU A 151 9.92 -8.34 -32.37
C GLU A 151 11.41 -7.95 -32.37
N GLY A 152 12.31 -8.80 -31.87
CA GLY A 152 13.74 -8.49 -31.74
C GLY A 152 14.04 -7.43 -30.66
N ASN A 153 13.11 -7.14 -29.75
CA ASN A 153 13.31 -6.15 -28.68
C ASN A 153 14.05 -6.78 -27.48
N MET A 154 15.37 -6.91 -27.63
CA MET A 154 16.23 -7.60 -26.67
C MET A 154 16.22 -6.97 -25.27
N LYS A 155 16.10 -5.64 -25.19
CA LYS A 155 16.02 -4.91 -23.92
C LYS A 155 14.78 -5.28 -23.12
N GLN A 156 13.59 -5.27 -23.75
CA GLN A 156 12.35 -5.67 -23.08
C GLN A 156 12.33 -7.15 -22.71
N LEU A 157 12.87 -8.01 -23.58
CA LEU A 157 13.01 -9.44 -23.30
C LEU A 157 13.85 -9.68 -22.04
N TYR A 158 15.00 -9.01 -21.93
CA TYR A 158 15.88 -9.12 -20.77
C TYR A 158 15.20 -8.62 -19.49
N ASP A 159 14.60 -7.43 -19.51
CA ASP A 159 13.95 -6.83 -18.34
C ASP A 159 12.77 -7.68 -17.83
N THR A 160 11.94 -8.21 -18.73
CA THR A 160 10.79 -9.07 -18.39
C THR A 160 11.25 -10.43 -17.85
N THR A 161 12.26 -11.05 -18.47
CA THR A 161 12.85 -12.31 -18.00
C THR A 161 13.49 -12.13 -16.62
N LYS A 162 14.16 -10.99 -16.38
CA LYS A 162 14.71 -10.63 -15.06
C LYS A 162 13.61 -10.47 -14.00
N LYS A 163 12.47 -9.85 -14.35
CA LYS A 163 11.29 -9.76 -13.45
C LYS A 163 10.72 -11.14 -13.12
N LEU A 164 10.62 -12.05 -14.11
CA LEU A 164 10.14 -13.43 -13.92
C LEU A 164 11.07 -14.27 -13.05
N ALA A 165 12.39 -14.18 -13.30
CA ALA A 165 13.38 -15.02 -12.65
C ALA A 165 13.39 -14.84 -11.12
N ARG A 166 13.11 -13.62 -10.63
CA ARG A 166 12.98 -13.18 -9.21
C ARG A 166 14.08 -13.63 -8.23
N LYS A 167 15.02 -14.48 -8.64
CA LYS A 167 16.23 -14.86 -7.91
C LYS A 167 17.18 -13.67 -8.00
N TYR A 168 17.62 -13.20 -6.84
CA TYR A 168 18.84 -12.40 -6.76
C TYR A 168 20.00 -13.27 -7.24
N SER A 169 20.30 -13.16 -8.52
CA SER A 169 21.62 -13.41 -9.05
C SER A 169 21.98 -12.13 -9.79
N LYS A 170 23.08 -11.49 -9.41
CA LYS A 170 23.67 -10.50 -10.29
C LYS A 170 24.15 -11.23 -11.54
N PRO A 171 23.78 -10.75 -12.73
CA PRO A 171 24.80 -10.59 -13.75
C PRO A 171 24.87 -9.12 -14.10
N GLU A 172 25.90 -8.47 -13.54
CA GLU A 172 26.36 -7.15 -13.95
C GLU A 172 27.21 -7.34 -15.22
N ARG A 173 26.61 -7.91 -16.27
CA ARG A 173 27.27 -8.10 -17.57
C ARG A 173 26.47 -7.34 -18.63
N PRO A 174 27.05 -6.28 -19.21
CA PRO A 174 26.50 -5.65 -20.40
C PRO A 174 26.34 -6.69 -21.52
N VAL A 175 25.31 -6.52 -22.36
CA VAL A 175 25.17 -7.31 -23.61
C VAL A 175 26.35 -6.94 -24.50
N LYS A 176 27.04 -7.94 -25.05
CA LYS A 176 28.26 -7.77 -25.84
C LYS A 176 28.05 -8.18 -27.30
N ASP A 177 28.73 -7.50 -28.23
CA ASP A 177 28.86 -7.92 -29.63
C ASP A 177 29.74 -9.18 -29.77
N LYS A 178 29.91 -9.68 -31.00
CA LYS A 178 30.76 -10.87 -31.28
C LYS A 178 32.23 -10.64 -30.92
N GLU A 179 32.62 -9.38 -30.81
CA GLU A 179 33.96 -8.89 -30.46
C GLU A 179 34.10 -8.61 -28.94
N GLY A 180 33.05 -8.82 -28.16
CA GLY A 180 33.07 -8.70 -26.70
C GLY A 180 32.91 -7.28 -26.13
N ARG A 181 32.51 -6.30 -26.95
CA ARG A 181 32.28 -4.89 -26.60
C ARG A 181 30.82 -4.64 -26.17
N PRO A 182 30.58 -3.80 -25.15
CA PRO A 182 29.23 -3.52 -24.65
C PRO A 182 28.39 -2.73 -25.66
N ILE A 183 27.17 -3.21 -25.95
CA ILE A 183 26.25 -2.59 -26.91
C ILE A 183 25.47 -1.45 -26.22
N THR A 184 25.75 -0.20 -26.57
CA THR A 184 25.14 0.99 -25.96
C THR A 184 24.05 1.64 -26.81
N GLU A 185 23.96 1.33 -28.11
CA GLU A 185 23.01 1.95 -29.03
C GLU A 185 21.80 1.06 -29.38
N ILE A 186 20.62 1.68 -29.56
CA ILE A 186 19.36 0.98 -29.82
C ILE A 186 19.33 0.31 -31.20
N GLN A 187 20.04 0.87 -32.19
CA GLN A 187 20.12 0.28 -33.53
C GLN A 187 20.94 -1.00 -33.54
N GLU A 188 22.00 -1.08 -32.74
CA GLU A 188 22.87 -2.26 -32.61
C GLU A 188 22.18 -3.43 -31.87
N GLN A 189 21.11 -3.16 -31.11
CA GLN A 189 20.34 -4.19 -30.40
C GLN A 189 19.26 -4.86 -31.27
N ARG A 190 19.02 -4.37 -32.49
CA ARG A 190 17.97 -4.86 -33.41
C ARG A 190 18.47 -5.87 -34.46
N ASN A 191 19.79 -6.13 -34.51
CA ASN A 191 20.42 -7.06 -35.46
C ASN A 191 20.73 -8.41 -34.84
#